data_AF-A0AAV7Y3D0-F1
#
_entry.id   AF-A0AAV7Y3D0-F1
#
_cell.length_a   1.000
_cell.length_b   1.000
_cell.length_c   1.000
_cell.angle_alpha   90.00
_cell.angle_beta   90.00
_cell.angle_gamma   90.00
#
_symmetry.space_group_name_H-M   'P 1'
#
loop_
_entity.id
_entity.type
_entity.pdbx_description
1 polymer ?
#
loop_
_entity_poly.entity_id
_entity_poly.type
_entity_poly.pdbx_seq_one_letter_code
_entity_poly.pdbx_strand_id
1 'polypeptide(L)'
;MIRGAPSPPTHCSPLCVAGSKRVVCYYTNWSVYRPGTAKFSPQNINPYLCTHLIYAFGGLTRENGIRAYDKYQDIEQGGYAKFTGLKTYNKQLKTMLAIGGWNEGSARFSPMVADPERRAEFVKNAVRFLRTNHFDGLDLDWEYPAYRDGGKPADRDNYAALVQELREEYLDFMNILSYDYHSAFESSVNHHSPLYPIGEDDEYNFEAALSIVSTGVPGKELGRRCGNRVTRPAWL
;
A
#
# COMPACT_ATOMS: atom_id res chain seq x y z
N MET A 1 -24.14 29.61 -43.03
CA MET A 1 -24.80 29.32 -41.74
C MET A 1 -23.90 28.40 -40.93
N ILE A 2 -23.15 28.96 -39.98
CA ILE A 2 -22.24 28.20 -39.10
C ILE A 2 -23.05 27.79 -37.87
N ARG A 3 -23.15 26.49 -37.58
CA ARG A 3 -23.83 25.95 -36.39
C ARG A 3 -22.96 26.27 -35.16
N GLY A 4 -23.55 26.96 -34.18
CA GLY A 4 -22.89 27.32 -32.92
C GLY A 4 -22.56 26.10 -32.05
N ALA A 5 -21.45 26.20 -31.33
CA ALA A 5 -21.01 25.19 -30.35
C ALA A 5 -21.97 25.14 -29.14
N PRO A 6 -22.22 23.96 -28.54
CA PRO A 6 -23.06 23.85 -27.35
C PRO A 6 -22.34 24.41 -26.11
N SER A 7 -23.10 25.13 -25.27
CA SER A 7 -22.64 25.68 -23.99
C SER A 7 -22.30 24.60 -22.96
N PRO A 8 -21.34 24.84 -22.05
CA PRO A 8 -21.01 23.88 -20.99
C PRO A 8 -22.17 23.74 -19.99
N PRO A 9 -22.41 22.53 -19.43
CA PRO A 9 -23.46 22.31 -18.45
C PRO A 9 -23.14 23.04 -17.13
N THR A 10 -24.08 23.86 -16.66
CA THR A 10 -23.97 24.76 -15.50
C THR A 10 -24.38 24.15 -14.16
N HIS A 11 -24.54 22.83 -14.03
CA HIS A 11 -24.93 22.22 -12.75
C HIS A 11 -24.12 20.95 -12.42
N CYS A 12 -23.38 21.04 -11.33
CA CYS A 12 -22.81 19.89 -10.63
C CYS A 12 -23.94 19.26 -9.81
N SER A 13 -24.41 18.06 -10.20
CA SER A 13 -25.44 17.33 -9.45
C SER A 13 -24.94 16.97 -8.04
N PRO A 14 -25.76 17.12 -6.98
CA PRO A 14 -25.37 16.91 -5.58
C PRO A 14 -25.41 15.43 -5.16
N LEU A 15 -25.01 14.51 -6.04
CA LEU A 15 -24.81 13.11 -5.67
C LEU A 15 -23.33 12.89 -5.34
N CYS A 16 -22.89 13.49 -4.23
CA CYS A 16 -21.79 12.90 -3.48
C CYS A 16 -22.27 11.53 -3.00
N VAL A 17 -22.03 10.49 -3.79
CA VAL A 17 -22.12 9.11 -3.29
C VAL A 17 -21.25 9.06 -2.05
N ALA A 18 -21.86 8.81 -0.89
CA ALA A 18 -21.13 8.48 0.32
C ALA A 18 -20.30 7.23 0.00
N GLY A 19 -19.02 7.44 -0.36
CA GLY A 19 -18.15 6.36 -0.79
C GLY A 19 -18.17 5.23 0.24
N SER A 20 -18.42 4.01 -0.24
CA SER A 20 -18.42 2.81 0.60
C SER A 20 -17.14 2.74 1.42
N LYS A 21 -17.27 2.45 2.72
CA LYS A 21 -16.11 2.24 3.59
C LYS A 21 -15.32 1.04 3.06
N ARG A 22 -14.00 1.18 2.95
CA ARG A 22 -13.10 0.08 2.61
C ARG A 22 -12.60 -0.58 3.89
N VAL A 23 -12.62 -1.90 3.90
CA VAL A 23 -11.89 -2.76 4.85
C VAL A 23 -10.75 -3.39 4.08
N VAL A 24 -9.51 -3.05 4.46
CA VAL A 24 -8.27 -3.47 3.79
C VAL A 24 -7.53 -4.42 4.70
N CYS A 25 -7.24 -5.61 4.19
CA CYS A 25 -6.75 -6.73 4.98
C CYS A 25 -5.47 -7.30 4.38
N TYR A 26 -4.39 -7.34 5.14
CA TYR A 26 -3.12 -7.94 4.72
C TYR A 26 -3.12 -9.43 5.01
N TYR A 27 -2.68 -10.23 4.05
CA TYR A 27 -2.40 -11.64 4.20
C TYR A 27 -0.89 -11.86 4.02
N THR A 28 -0.28 -12.52 5.00
CA THR A 28 1.16 -12.81 4.99
C THR A 28 1.42 -14.18 4.39
N ASN A 29 2.18 -14.25 3.30
CA ASN A 29 2.38 -15.51 2.57
C ASN A 29 3.13 -16.57 3.36
N TRP A 30 3.98 -16.17 4.31
CA TRP A 30 4.72 -17.07 5.18
C TRP A 30 3.86 -17.73 6.28
N SER A 31 2.63 -17.26 6.50
CA SER A 31 1.71 -17.88 7.48
C SER A 31 1.33 -19.32 7.12
N VAL A 32 1.53 -19.73 5.87
CA VAL A 32 1.38 -21.13 5.42
C VAL A 32 2.38 -22.09 6.09
N TYR A 33 3.49 -21.57 6.60
CA TYR A 33 4.54 -22.35 7.25
C TYR A 33 4.39 -22.47 8.76
N ARG A 34 3.42 -21.77 9.37
CA ARG A 34 3.16 -21.89 10.81
C ARG A 34 2.71 -23.33 11.14
N PRO A 35 3.12 -23.87 12.30
CA PRO A 35 2.75 -25.23 12.69
C PRO A 35 1.30 -25.34 13.17
N GLY A 36 0.72 -26.54 13.02
CA GLY A 36 -0.57 -26.90 13.60
C GLY A 36 -1.72 -25.98 13.18
N THR A 37 -2.54 -25.58 14.15
CA THR A 37 -3.72 -24.73 13.93
C THR A 37 -3.39 -23.28 13.58
N ALA A 38 -2.13 -22.87 13.72
CA ALA A 38 -1.69 -21.53 13.34
C ALA A 38 -1.37 -21.41 11.84
N LYS A 39 -1.35 -22.53 11.11
CA LYS A 39 -1.19 -22.55 9.65
C LYS A 39 -2.34 -21.79 8.99
N PHE A 40 -2.02 -20.79 8.20
CA PHE A 40 -3.01 -19.96 7.53
C PHE A 40 -2.64 -19.78 6.06
N SER A 41 -3.52 -20.22 5.15
CA SER A 41 -3.38 -20.10 3.70
C SER A 41 -4.53 -19.26 3.12
N PRO A 42 -4.52 -18.93 1.82
CA PRO A 42 -5.61 -18.16 1.23
C PRO A 42 -6.98 -18.84 1.34
N GLN A 43 -7.02 -20.17 1.51
CA GLN A 43 -8.26 -20.93 1.71
C GLN A 43 -8.93 -20.65 3.06
N ASN A 44 -8.17 -20.16 4.04
CA ASN A 44 -8.71 -19.81 5.36
C ASN A 44 -9.38 -18.42 5.37
N ILE A 45 -9.19 -17.61 4.32
CA ILE A 45 -9.73 -16.26 4.23
C ILE A 45 -11.21 -16.31 3.88
N ASN A 46 -12.04 -15.64 4.68
CA ASN A 46 -13.42 -15.35 4.29
C ASN A 46 -13.45 -14.06 3.42
N PRO A 47 -13.73 -14.16 2.11
CA PRO A 47 -13.60 -13.04 1.18
C PRO A 47 -14.70 -11.98 1.30
N TYR A 48 -15.67 -12.16 2.21
CA TYR A 48 -16.74 -11.18 2.45
C TYR A 48 -16.46 -10.24 3.63
N LEU A 49 -15.43 -10.52 4.43
CA LEU A 49 -15.05 -9.66 5.57
C LEU A 49 -14.23 -8.43 5.15
N CYS A 50 -13.56 -8.52 4.00
CA CYS A 50 -12.67 -7.49 3.49
C CYS A 50 -13.16 -7.00 2.13
N THR A 51 -13.03 -5.70 1.87
CA THR A 51 -13.26 -5.14 0.53
C THR A 51 -12.03 -5.25 -0.35
N HIS A 52 -10.84 -5.19 0.27
CA HIS A 52 -9.54 -5.30 -0.38
C HIS A 52 -8.68 -6.26 0.42
N LEU A 53 -8.07 -7.22 -0.26
CA LEU A 53 -7.07 -8.11 0.31
C LEU A 53 -5.71 -7.80 -0.31
N ILE A 54 -4.67 -7.73 0.51
CA ILE A 54 -3.30 -7.41 0.11
C ILE A 54 -2.42 -8.63 0.40
N TYR A 55 -1.77 -9.16 -0.63
CA TYR A 55 -0.81 -10.25 -0.51
C TYR A 55 0.55 -9.68 -0.15
N ALA A 56 1.07 -10.02 1.02
CA ALA A 56 2.39 -9.63 1.50
C ALA A 56 3.34 -10.83 1.41
N PHE A 57 4.44 -10.79 0.65
CA PHE A 57 4.92 -9.68 -0.20
C PHE A 57 5.43 -10.21 -1.55
N GLY A 58 5.47 -9.33 -2.55
CA GLY A 58 6.33 -9.46 -3.72
C GLY A 58 7.70 -8.80 -3.46
N GLY A 59 8.73 -9.25 -4.17
CA GLY A 59 10.08 -8.70 -4.07
C GLY A 59 10.46 -7.83 -5.27
N LEU A 60 11.52 -7.03 -5.14
CA LEU A 60 12.09 -6.26 -6.24
C LEU A 60 13.13 -7.08 -7.02
N THR A 61 13.17 -6.89 -8.33
CA THR A 61 14.25 -7.40 -9.20
C THR A 61 15.41 -6.40 -9.28
N ARG A 62 16.48 -6.73 -10.00
CA ARG A 62 17.56 -5.78 -10.29
C ARG A 62 17.20 -4.89 -11.49
N GLU A 63 16.31 -5.37 -12.34
CA GLU A 63 15.85 -4.78 -13.60
C GLU A 63 14.56 -3.96 -13.40
N ASN A 64 14.46 -3.24 -12.27
CA ASN A 64 13.32 -2.37 -11.95
C ASN A 64 11.98 -3.08 -12.18
N GLY A 65 11.74 -4.19 -11.51
CA GLY A 65 10.52 -4.98 -11.67
C GLY A 65 10.13 -5.73 -10.41
N ILE A 66 9.04 -6.50 -10.51
CA ILE A 66 8.51 -7.31 -9.41
C ILE A 66 8.81 -8.79 -9.67
N ARG A 67 9.13 -9.52 -8.61
CA ARG A 67 9.26 -10.98 -8.58
C ARG A 67 8.43 -11.57 -7.44
N ALA A 68 8.13 -12.86 -7.53
CA ALA A 68 7.70 -13.62 -6.35
C ALA A 68 8.78 -13.57 -5.26
N TYR A 69 8.36 -13.35 -4.02
CA TYR A 69 9.30 -13.30 -2.90
C TYR A 69 9.66 -14.72 -2.47
N ASP A 70 8.66 -15.58 -2.31
CA ASP A 70 8.81 -17.02 -2.13
C ASP A 70 8.25 -17.74 -3.36
N LYS A 71 9.12 -17.99 -4.36
CA LYS A 71 8.72 -18.62 -5.62
C LYS A 71 8.01 -19.96 -5.41
N TYR A 72 8.43 -20.75 -4.43
CA TYR A 72 7.83 -22.05 -4.15
C TYR A 72 6.37 -21.89 -3.73
N GLN A 73 6.06 -21.01 -2.77
CA GLN A 73 4.67 -20.82 -2.33
C GLN A 73 3.85 -20.01 -3.33
N ASP A 74 4.40 -18.89 -3.78
CA ASP A 74 3.65 -17.90 -4.54
C ASP A 74 3.27 -18.44 -5.92
N ILE A 75 4.19 -19.19 -6.56
CA ILE A 75 4.04 -19.69 -7.93
C ILE A 75 3.83 -21.21 -7.96
N GLU A 76 4.77 -22.00 -7.43
CA GLU A 76 4.75 -23.47 -7.62
C GLU A 76 3.59 -24.14 -6.87
N GLN A 77 3.28 -23.66 -5.65
CA GLN A 77 2.10 -24.07 -4.89
C GLN A 77 0.84 -23.26 -5.25
N GLY A 78 0.95 -22.32 -6.19
CA GLY A 78 -0.16 -21.50 -6.68
C GLY A 78 -0.72 -20.51 -5.65
N GLY A 79 0.09 -20.01 -4.72
CA GLY A 79 -0.33 -19.05 -3.70
C GLY A 79 -1.03 -17.81 -4.28
N TYR A 80 -0.45 -17.19 -5.31
CA TYR A 80 -1.07 -16.05 -5.98
C TYR A 80 -2.39 -16.41 -6.65
N ALA A 81 -2.44 -17.51 -7.40
CA ALA A 81 -3.65 -17.95 -8.10
C ALA A 81 -4.79 -18.28 -7.11
N LYS A 82 -4.46 -18.92 -6.00
CA LYS A 82 -5.40 -19.22 -4.91
C LYS A 82 -5.95 -17.95 -4.26
N PHE A 83 -5.08 -16.96 -4.03
CA PHE A 83 -5.45 -15.69 -3.42
C PHE A 83 -6.31 -14.82 -4.33
N THR A 84 -5.87 -14.57 -5.56
CA THR A 84 -6.66 -13.79 -6.54
C THR A 84 -7.94 -14.52 -6.95
N GLY A 85 -7.94 -15.86 -6.87
CA GLY A 85 -9.09 -16.71 -7.04
C GLY A 85 -10.21 -16.51 -6.01
N LEU A 86 -9.96 -15.86 -4.87
CA LEU A 86 -11.01 -15.52 -3.89
C LEU A 86 -12.10 -14.62 -4.48
N LYS A 87 -11.77 -13.86 -5.54
CA LYS A 87 -12.73 -13.08 -6.33
C LYS A 87 -13.79 -13.92 -7.03
N THR A 88 -13.60 -15.24 -7.12
CA THR A 88 -14.64 -16.14 -7.64
C THR A 88 -15.85 -16.24 -6.70
N TYR A 89 -15.61 -16.16 -5.38
CA TYR A 89 -16.66 -16.15 -4.36
C TYR A 89 -17.25 -14.75 -4.16
N ASN A 90 -16.41 -13.74 -4.03
CA ASN A 90 -16.84 -12.34 -3.91
C ASN A 90 -16.37 -11.52 -5.13
N LYS A 91 -17.26 -11.28 -6.09
CA LYS A 91 -16.95 -10.52 -7.31
C LYS A 91 -16.62 -9.05 -7.07
N GLN A 92 -16.97 -8.51 -5.90
CA GLN A 92 -16.66 -7.13 -5.51
C GLN A 92 -15.31 -6.99 -4.81
N LEU A 93 -14.71 -8.11 -4.39
CA LEU A 93 -13.40 -8.13 -3.73
C LEU A 93 -12.31 -7.65 -4.69
N LYS A 94 -11.40 -6.84 -4.18
CA LYS A 94 -10.14 -6.47 -4.85
C LYS A 94 -8.97 -7.18 -4.18
N THR A 95 -8.09 -7.73 -4.99
CA THR A 95 -6.87 -8.41 -4.53
C THR A 95 -5.66 -7.66 -5.03
N MET A 96 -4.75 -7.26 -4.15
CA MET A 96 -3.56 -6.47 -4.46
C MET A 96 -2.30 -7.21 -4.01
N LEU A 97 -1.16 -6.81 -4.54
CA LEU A 97 0.15 -7.28 -4.12
C LEU A 97 0.89 -6.14 -3.43
N ALA A 98 1.37 -6.37 -2.21
CA ALA A 98 2.30 -5.45 -1.55
C ALA A 98 3.74 -5.76 -1.98
N ILE A 99 4.54 -4.74 -2.24
CA ILE A 99 5.98 -4.87 -2.47
C ILE A 99 6.77 -4.09 -1.42
N GLY A 100 7.89 -4.66 -0.98
CA GLY A 100 8.72 -4.10 0.08
C GLY A 100 8.58 -4.88 1.37
N GLY A 101 8.17 -4.21 2.43
CA GLY A 101 8.19 -4.70 3.80
C GLY A 101 9.60 -4.69 4.39
N TRP A 102 9.68 -4.80 5.71
CA TRP A 102 10.93 -4.73 6.48
C TRP A 102 12.12 -5.52 5.90
N ASN A 103 11.87 -6.74 5.40
CA ASN A 103 12.90 -7.68 4.93
C ASN A 103 13.42 -7.39 3.51
N GLU A 104 12.68 -6.68 2.66
CA GLU A 104 13.19 -6.28 1.34
C GLU A 104 14.24 -5.17 1.47
N GLY A 105 14.17 -4.39 2.56
CA GLY A 105 15.08 -3.29 2.85
C GLY A 105 14.89 -2.09 1.92
N SER A 106 15.79 -1.09 2.04
CA SER A 106 15.66 0.21 1.35
C SER A 106 16.58 0.36 0.13
N ALA A 107 17.68 -0.41 0.08
CA ALA A 107 18.79 -0.18 -0.85
C ALA A 107 18.43 -0.33 -2.34
N ARG A 108 17.35 -1.06 -2.67
CA ARG A 108 16.85 -1.23 -4.05
C ARG A 108 15.85 -0.15 -4.45
N PHE A 109 15.10 0.38 -3.50
CA PHE A 109 14.10 1.41 -3.76
C PHE A 109 14.73 2.73 -4.12
N SER A 110 15.66 3.25 -3.29
CA SER A 110 16.29 4.56 -3.50
C SER A 110 16.85 4.76 -4.92
N PRO A 111 17.70 3.86 -5.47
CA PRO A 111 18.21 4.04 -6.84
C PRO A 111 17.16 3.85 -7.94
N MET A 112 16.10 3.07 -7.70
CA MET A 112 15.00 2.92 -8.67
C MET A 112 14.16 4.20 -8.74
N VAL A 113 13.83 4.80 -7.58
CA VAL A 113 13.02 6.02 -7.54
C VAL A 113 13.80 7.26 -8.00
N ALA A 114 15.12 7.29 -7.83
CA ALA A 114 15.94 8.46 -8.14
C ALA A 114 16.04 8.79 -9.64
N ASP A 115 15.71 7.84 -10.51
CA ASP A 115 15.89 7.95 -11.96
C ASP A 115 14.52 7.82 -12.67
N PRO A 116 14.04 8.86 -13.38
CA PRO A 116 12.76 8.82 -14.08
C PRO A 116 12.62 7.67 -15.08
N GLU A 117 13.70 7.27 -15.75
CA GLU A 117 13.65 6.14 -16.70
C GLU A 117 13.44 4.81 -15.98
N ARG A 118 14.10 4.65 -14.82
CA ARG A 118 13.95 3.44 -13.98
C ARG A 118 12.57 3.37 -13.33
N ARG A 119 12.01 4.50 -12.91
CA ARG A 119 10.63 4.54 -12.42
C ARG A 119 9.64 4.16 -13.52
N ALA A 120 9.77 4.72 -14.71
CA ALA A 120 8.92 4.35 -15.85
C ALA A 120 9.04 2.86 -16.21
N GLU A 121 10.26 2.31 -16.18
CA GLU A 121 10.49 0.87 -16.35
C GLU A 121 9.82 0.05 -15.25
N PHE A 122 9.95 0.47 -14.00
CA PHE A 122 9.31 -0.15 -12.85
C PHE A 122 7.79 -0.15 -12.96
N VAL A 123 7.17 0.99 -13.27
CA VAL A 123 5.73 1.09 -13.48
C VAL A 123 5.28 0.08 -14.54
N LYS A 124 5.93 0.07 -15.70
CA LYS A 124 5.61 -0.85 -16.81
C LYS A 124 5.75 -2.32 -16.40
N ASN A 125 6.84 -2.67 -15.72
CA ASN A 125 7.12 -4.04 -15.29
C ASN A 125 6.18 -4.50 -14.18
N ALA A 126 5.85 -3.62 -13.23
CA ALA A 126 4.88 -3.87 -12.17
C ALA A 126 3.49 -4.17 -12.75
N VAL A 127 3.01 -3.34 -13.67
CA VAL A 127 1.74 -3.54 -14.37
C VAL A 127 1.69 -4.90 -15.06
N ARG A 128 2.76 -5.25 -15.78
CA ARG A 128 2.86 -6.56 -16.43
C ARG A 128 2.74 -7.69 -15.41
N PHE A 129 3.51 -7.64 -14.33
CA PHE A 129 3.51 -8.67 -13.30
C PHE A 129 2.14 -8.85 -12.64
N LEU A 130 1.48 -7.74 -12.29
CA LEU A 130 0.16 -7.76 -11.65
C LEU A 130 -0.90 -8.35 -12.59
N ARG A 131 -0.91 -7.95 -13.87
CA ARG A 131 -1.83 -8.50 -14.89
C ARG A 131 -1.61 -10.00 -15.09
N THR A 132 -0.36 -10.44 -15.20
CA THR A 132 -0.01 -11.86 -15.36
C THR A 132 -0.48 -12.71 -14.18
N ASN A 133 -0.49 -12.16 -12.96
CA ASN A 133 -0.90 -12.89 -11.76
C ASN A 133 -2.33 -12.54 -11.30
N HIS A 134 -3.11 -11.82 -12.12
CA HIS A 134 -4.50 -11.45 -11.87
C HIS A 134 -4.76 -10.58 -10.62
N PHE A 135 -3.78 -9.78 -10.20
CA PHE A 135 -3.98 -8.75 -9.17
C PHE A 135 -4.67 -7.50 -9.75
N ASP A 136 -5.48 -6.84 -8.92
CA ASP A 136 -6.22 -5.63 -9.26
C ASP A 136 -5.47 -4.34 -8.86
N GLY A 137 -4.36 -4.45 -8.12
CA GLY A 137 -3.62 -3.28 -7.68
C GLY A 137 -2.28 -3.62 -7.02
N LEU A 138 -1.52 -2.56 -6.78
CA LEU A 138 -0.22 -2.56 -6.11
C LEU A 138 -0.33 -1.82 -4.78
N ASP A 139 0.31 -2.34 -3.75
CA ASP A 139 0.53 -1.66 -2.49
C ASP A 139 2.05 -1.44 -2.32
N LEU A 140 2.45 -0.22 -2.01
CA LEU A 140 3.86 0.16 -1.86
C LEU A 140 4.21 0.24 -0.38
N ASP A 141 5.01 -0.71 0.07
CA ASP A 141 5.46 -0.83 1.45
C ASP A 141 6.98 -0.62 1.52
N TRP A 142 7.45 0.54 1.04
CA TRP A 142 8.86 0.91 1.18
C TRP A 142 9.10 1.40 2.62
N GLU A 143 9.88 0.63 3.37
CA GLU A 143 10.31 0.95 4.73
C GLU A 143 11.81 1.31 4.78
N TYR A 144 12.21 2.58 4.75
CA TYR A 144 11.40 3.77 4.47
C TYR A 144 12.15 4.72 3.54
N PRO A 145 11.47 5.56 2.72
CA PRO A 145 12.12 6.61 1.96
C PRO A 145 13.00 7.49 2.85
N ALA A 146 14.23 7.77 2.42
CA ALA A 146 15.22 8.56 3.15
C ALA A 146 15.73 7.95 4.46
N TYR A 147 15.39 6.69 4.76
CA TYR A 147 15.79 6.00 5.98
C TYR A 147 16.23 4.54 5.69
N ARG A 148 17.05 3.96 6.58
CA ARG A 148 17.76 2.67 6.40
C ARG A 148 18.75 2.66 5.22
N ASP A 149 19.27 1.48 4.91
CA ASP A 149 20.35 1.26 3.96
C ASP A 149 20.11 1.89 2.59
N GLY A 150 21.00 2.80 2.20
CA GLY A 150 20.95 3.48 0.90
C GLY A 150 19.95 4.63 0.81
N GLY A 151 19.23 4.95 1.89
CA GLY A 151 18.28 6.06 1.93
C GLY A 151 18.94 7.43 1.73
N LYS A 152 18.27 8.31 1.00
CA LYS A 152 18.71 9.69 0.71
C LYS A 152 17.57 10.67 0.99
N PRO A 153 17.84 11.91 1.43
CA PRO A 153 16.80 12.91 1.64
C PRO A 153 15.89 13.12 0.41
N ALA A 154 16.46 13.06 -0.80
CA ALA A 154 15.75 13.18 -2.07
C ALA A 154 14.74 12.04 -2.34
N ASP A 155 14.82 10.92 -1.62
CA ASP A 155 13.88 9.80 -1.75
C ASP A 155 12.43 10.23 -1.50
N ARG A 156 12.21 11.27 -0.67
CA ARG A 156 10.86 11.78 -0.39
C ARG A 156 10.18 12.29 -1.66
N ASP A 157 10.87 13.16 -2.40
CA ASP A 157 10.37 13.76 -3.64
C ASP A 157 10.32 12.72 -4.77
N ASN A 158 11.34 11.87 -4.85
CA ASN A 158 11.42 10.80 -5.84
C ASN A 158 10.34 9.73 -5.65
N TYR A 159 10.01 9.40 -4.40
CA TYR A 159 8.90 8.50 -4.07
C TYR A 159 7.56 9.13 -4.43
N ALA A 160 7.37 10.43 -4.15
CA ALA A 160 6.17 11.14 -4.58
C ALA A 160 6.01 11.14 -6.11
N ALA A 161 7.11 11.30 -6.87
CA ALA A 161 7.10 11.17 -8.32
C ALA A 161 6.71 9.76 -8.78
N LEU A 162 7.26 8.71 -8.16
CA LEU A 162 6.85 7.33 -8.44
C LEU A 162 5.35 7.12 -8.19
N VAL A 163 4.82 7.62 -7.06
CA VAL A 163 3.40 7.50 -6.72
C VAL A 163 2.52 8.23 -7.74
N GLN A 164 2.96 9.38 -8.25
CA GLN A 164 2.26 10.11 -9.32
C GLN A 164 2.24 9.30 -10.62
N GLU A 165 3.39 8.76 -11.04
CA GLU A 165 3.51 7.94 -12.26
C GLU A 165 2.68 6.65 -12.17
N LEU A 166 2.68 5.98 -11.00
CA LEU A 166 1.81 4.83 -10.73
C LEU A 166 0.33 5.21 -10.71
N ARG A 167 -0.03 6.42 -10.27
CA ARG A 167 -1.41 6.89 -10.24
C ARG A 167 -1.97 7.16 -11.62
N GLU A 168 -1.15 7.71 -12.52
CA GLU A 168 -1.56 7.95 -13.90
C GLU A 168 -1.87 6.64 -14.63
N GLU A 169 -1.17 5.56 -14.27
CA GLU A 169 -1.34 4.25 -14.88
C GLU A 169 -2.33 3.33 -14.14
N TYR A 170 -2.34 3.34 -12.80
CA TYR A 170 -2.83 2.20 -12.00
C TYR A 170 -3.36 2.45 -10.57
N LEU A 171 -3.05 3.58 -9.92
CA LEU A 171 -3.34 3.74 -8.48
C LEU A 171 -4.72 4.34 -8.20
N ASP A 172 -5.66 3.50 -7.76
CA ASP A 172 -7.01 3.92 -7.33
C ASP A 172 -7.06 4.45 -5.88
N PHE A 173 -6.16 3.96 -5.00
CA PHE A 173 -6.07 4.41 -3.60
C PHE A 173 -4.71 4.02 -2.97
N MET A 174 -4.34 4.71 -1.88
CA MET A 174 -3.09 4.54 -1.14
C MET A 174 -3.41 4.21 0.32
N ASN A 175 -2.69 3.23 0.89
CA ASN A 175 -2.73 2.95 2.32
C ASN A 175 -1.65 3.74 3.05
N ILE A 176 -1.97 4.21 4.26
CA ILE A 176 -0.98 4.74 5.20
C ILE A 176 -0.83 3.70 6.31
N LEU A 177 0.36 3.15 6.44
CA LEU A 177 0.74 2.26 7.53
C LEU A 177 0.76 3.12 8.80
N SER A 178 -0.34 3.05 9.55
CA SER A 178 -0.58 3.85 10.74
C SER A 178 -0.41 2.96 11.99
N TYR A 179 0.71 2.26 11.99
CA TYR A 179 1.20 1.38 13.05
C TYR A 179 2.74 1.38 12.98
N ASP A 180 3.41 0.74 13.93
CA ASP A 180 4.87 0.80 14.12
C ASP A 180 5.38 2.22 14.46
N TYR A 181 4.53 3.09 15.01
CA TYR A 181 4.98 4.39 15.53
C TYR A 181 5.91 4.23 16.73
N HIS A 182 5.63 3.21 17.55
CA HIS A 182 6.47 2.83 18.66
C HIS A 182 6.81 1.34 18.61
N SER A 183 8.05 1.00 18.96
CA SER A 183 8.61 -0.34 18.87
C SER A 183 9.34 -0.77 20.15
N ALA A 184 9.66 -2.07 20.25
CA ALA A 184 10.45 -2.61 21.36
C ALA A 184 11.92 -2.11 21.40
N PHE A 185 12.36 -1.32 20.41
CA PHE A 185 13.71 -0.77 20.36
C PHE A 185 13.83 0.60 21.06
N GLU A 186 12.73 1.18 21.52
CA GLU A 186 12.71 2.41 22.31
C GLU A 186 13.05 2.17 23.79
N SER A 187 13.53 3.22 24.47
CA SER A 187 13.86 3.19 25.89
C SER A 187 12.64 3.10 26.80
N SER A 188 11.44 3.36 26.28
CA SER A 188 10.19 3.41 27.02
C SER A 188 9.08 2.65 26.29
N VAL A 189 8.15 2.07 27.06
CA VAL A 189 6.98 1.37 26.50
C VAL A 189 5.96 2.41 26.06
N ASN A 190 5.50 2.31 24.82
CA ASN A 190 4.50 3.20 24.26
C ASN A 190 3.50 2.43 23.37
N HIS A 191 2.38 3.05 23.00
CA HIS A 191 1.37 2.45 22.14
C HIS A 191 1.92 2.27 20.72
N HIS A 192 1.76 1.10 20.13
CA HIS A 192 2.25 0.80 18.79
C HIS A 192 1.60 1.66 17.67
N SER A 193 0.38 2.16 17.90
CA SER A 193 -0.40 2.96 16.94
C SER A 193 -1.29 4.03 17.63
N PRO A 194 -0.69 5.03 18.30
CA PRO A 194 -1.44 6.00 19.07
C PRO A 194 -2.22 6.93 18.13
N LEU A 195 -3.53 7.08 18.37
CA LEU A 195 -4.36 7.99 17.59
C LEU A 195 -4.02 9.46 17.88
N TYR A 196 -3.73 9.76 19.15
CA TYR A 196 -3.38 11.09 19.65
C TYR A 196 -2.04 11.01 20.40
N PRO A 197 -1.32 12.14 20.54
CA PRO A 197 -0.15 12.23 21.41
C PRO A 197 -0.48 11.80 22.84
N ILE A 198 0.47 11.17 23.51
CA ILE A 198 0.34 10.86 24.93
C ILE A 198 0.77 12.10 25.71
N GLY A 199 -0.10 12.56 26.62
CA GLY A 199 -0.01 13.89 27.24
C GLY A 199 1.01 14.03 28.38
N GLU A 200 1.93 13.08 28.56
CA GLU A 200 2.99 13.18 29.56
C GLU A 200 4.34 13.25 28.86
N ASP A 201 4.97 14.41 28.96
CA ASP A 201 6.38 14.59 28.60
C ASP A 201 7.23 13.79 29.60
N ASP A 202 7.79 12.67 29.17
CA ASP A 202 8.79 11.89 29.91
C ASP A 202 10.15 12.15 29.26
N GLU A 203 11.20 12.33 30.07
CA GLU A 203 12.60 12.49 29.63
C GLU A 203 13.06 11.29 28.79
N TYR A 204 12.39 10.13 28.90
CA TYR A 204 12.65 8.93 28.12
C TYR A 204 11.70 8.71 26.93
N ASN A 205 10.79 9.67 26.65
CA ASN A 205 9.76 9.55 25.61
C ASN A 205 9.83 10.69 24.58
N PHE A 206 10.97 10.78 23.88
CA PHE A 206 11.26 11.80 22.88
C PHE A 206 10.28 11.85 21.69
N GLU A 207 9.54 10.76 21.45
CA GLU A 207 8.58 10.62 20.35
C GLU A 207 7.12 10.57 20.84
N ALA A 208 6.79 11.03 22.05
CA ALA A 208 5.41 11.04 22.58
C ALA A 208 4.38 11.77 21.68
N ALA A 209 4.88 12.68 20.83
CA ALA A 209 4.11 13.43 19.84
C ALA A 209 3.86 12.66 18.52
N LEU A 210 4.58 11.56 18.30
CA LEU A 210 4.46 10.72 17.11
C LEU A 210 3.15 9.93 17.19
N SER A 211 2.18 10.32 16.37
CA SER A 211 0.83 9.76 16.39
C SER A 211 0.22 9.77 15.00
N ILE A 212 -0.90 9.06 14.84
CA ILE A 212 -1.65 9.03 13.58
C ILE A 212 -2.10 10.45 13.19
N VAL A 213 -2.49 11.29 14.16
CA VAL A 213 -2.94 12.65 13.89
C VAL A 213 -1.79 13.59 13.51
N SER A 214 -0.58 13.40 14.06
CA SER A 214 0.57 14.25 13.74
C SER A 214 1.24 13.91 12.40
N THR A 215 1.20 12.63 12.01
CA THR A 215 1.71 12.15 10.72
C THR A 215 0.66 12.13 9.59
N GLY A 216 -0.61 12.32 9.94
CA GLY A 216 -1.69 12.42 8.96
C GLY A 216 -1.59 13.70 8.14
N VAL A 217 -1.60 13.56 6.80
CA VAL A 217 -1.73 14.70 5.86
C VAL A 217 -2.91 15.58 6.32
N PRO A 218 -2.73 16.91 6.51
CA PRO A 218 -3.80 17.78 6.97
C PRO A 218 -4.99 17.68 6.00
N GLY A 219 -6.15 17.27 6.50
CA GLY A 219 -7.38 17.11 5.70
C GLY A 219 -7.91 18.39 5.05
N LYS A 220 -7.15 19.49 5.05
CA LYS A 220 -7.52 20.79 4.50
C LYS A 220 -6.82 21.17 3.19
N GLU A 221 -5.72 20.53 2.79
CA GLU A 221 -5.04 20.89 1.53
C GLU A 221 -5.39 20.02 0.32
N LEU A 222 -6.12 18.92 0.48
CA LEU A 222 -6.64 18.14 -0.64
C LEU A 222 -8.02 18.60 -1.12
N GLY A 223 -8.29 19.91 -1.03
CA GLY A 223 -9.52 20.54 -1.49
C GLY A 223 -9.38 21.12 -2.89
N ARG A 224 -9.62 20.29 -3.93
CA ARG A 224 -10.15 20.62 -5.28
C ARG A 224 -9.59 19.68 -6.37
N ARG A 225 -9.86 18.38 -6.24
CA ARG A 225 -10.18 17.46 -7.35
C ARG A 225 -10.46 16.10 -6.74
N CYS A 226 -11.58 15.49 -7.15
CA CYS A 226 -12.18 14.29 -6.59
C CYS A 226 -11.20 13.21 -6.07
N GLY A 227 -11.40 12.78 -4.82
CA GLY A 227 -11.47 11.33 -4.54
C GLY A 227 -10.41 10.63 -3.68
N ASN A 228 -9.35 11.25 -3.18
CA ASN A 228 -8.36 10.51 -2.38
C ASN A 228 -8.86 10.31 -0.93
N ARG A 229 -9.10 9.04 -0.55
CA ARG A 229 -9.53 8.64 0.80
C ARG A 229 -8.53 7.62 1.34
N VAL A 230 -7.82 7.99 2.41
CA VAL A 230 -6.83 7.15 3.11
C VAL A 230 -7.56 6.05 3.89
N THR A 231 -7.08 4.81 3.79
CA THR A 231 -7.62 3.65 4.51
C THR A 231 -6.55 3.00 5.39
N ARG A 232 -6.98 2.48 6.54
CA ARG A 232 -6.11 1.81 7.52
C ARG A 232 -6.15 0.30 7.26
N PRO A 233 -4.99 -0.36 7.10
CA PRO A 233 -4.99 -1.80 6.98
C PRO A 233 -4.98 -2.53 8.33
N ALA A 234 -5.49 -3.76 8.32
CA ALA A 234 -5.34 -4.72 9.42
C ALA A 234 -4.67 -5.99 8.90
N TRP A 235 -3.79 -6.59 9.70
CA TRP A 235 -3.17 -7.88 9.41
C TRP A 235 -4.14 -9.02 9.72
N LEU A 236 -4.30 -9.97 8.80
CA LEU A 236 -5.04 -11.23 8.96
C LEU A 236 -4.11 -12.37 9.40
#